data_AF-A0A821CNC9-F1
#
_entry.id   AF-A0A821CNC9-F1
#
_cell.length_a   1.000
_cell.length_b   1.000
_cell.length_c   1.000
_cell.angle_alpha   90.00
_cell.angle_beta   90.00
_cell.angle_gamma   90.00
#
_symmetry.space_group_name_H-M   'P 1'
#
loop_
_entity.id
_entity.type
_entity.pdbx_description
1 polymer ?
#
loop_
_entity_poly.entity_id
_entity_poly.type
_entity_poly.pdbx_seq_one_letter_code
_entity_poly.pdbx_strand_id
1 'polypeptide(L)'
;MTIDPSKISTSITPFAMIDEHSALPQEQEILFTMHTVFRVGEIKQTTENSRLWEVHLTITDESDPQLAGLTDCIKQEISGRGRKRMGKLMLKMGHFDQAEELYNGLLENASDDSDRAFIYHQLGVMKNDQGEYQQAVTFYEKSLEIYRKTLPEDDASLAPTYNCIGLVYNNMGEYSKAL
;
A
#
# COMPACT_ATOMS: atom_id res chain seq x y z
N MET A 1 -41.02 16.19 9.88
CA MET A 1 -41.15 17.39 9.03
C MET A 1 -40.98 16.91 7.60
N THR A 2 -42.09 16.73 6.87
CA THR A 2 -42.09 16.09 5.54
C THR A 2 -41.86 17.19 4.50
N ILE A 3 -40.72 17.13 3.81
CA ILE A 3 -40.37 18.11 2.77
C ILE A 3 -41.12 17.72 1.49
N ASP A 4 -41.92 18.66 0.97
CA ASP A 4 -42.67 18.53 -0.28
C ASP A 4 -41.75 18.86 -1.47
N PRO A 5 -41.34 17.88 -2.30
CA PRO A 5 -40.38 18.08 -3.38
C PRO A 5 -40.89 19.03 -4.47
N SER A 6 -42.21 19.21 -4.58
CA SER A 6 -42.83 20.07 -5.60
C SER A 6 -42.67 21.57 -5.33
N LYS A 7 -42.22 21.94 -4.12
CA LYS A 7 -42.02 23.33 -3.70
C LYS A 7 -40.57 23.79 -3.68
N ILE A 8 -39.64 22.90 -4.03
CA ILE A 8 -38.24 23.26 -4.22
C ILE A 8 -38.15 23.90 -5.61
N SER A 9 -38.03 25.23 -5.65
CA SER A 9 -37.64 25.93 -6.87
C SER A 9 -36.32 25.31 -7.34
N THR A 10 -36.33 24.63 -8.48
CA THR A 10 -35.13 24.15 -9.18
C THR A 10 -34.37 25.33 -9.77
N SER A 11 -33.94 26.27 -8.91
CA SER A 11 -32.80 27.12 -9.18
C SER A 11 -31.57 26.24 -8.96
N ILE A 12 -31.19 25.50 -10.00
CA ILE A 12 -29.92 24.78 -10.03
C ILE A 12 -28.85 25.87 -10.14
N THR A 13 -28.42 26.42 -9.00
CA THR A 13 -27.23 27.24 -8.96
C THR A 13 -26.06 26.28 -9.12
N PRO A 14 -25.30 26.31 -10.22
CA PRO A 14 -24.18 25.40 -10.41
C PRO A 14 -23.18 25.62 -9.27
N PHE A 15 -22.62 24.52 -8.75
CA PHE A 15 -21.59 24.57 -7.70
C PHE A 15 -20.34 25.35 -8.17
N ALA A 16 -20.11 25.40 -9.49
CA ALA A 16 -19.19 26.29 -10.18
C ALA A 16 -19.69 26.59 -11.60
N MET A 17 -19.58 27.83 -12.08
CA MET A 17 -19.78 28.18 -13.48
C MET A 17 -18.50 27.78 -14.24
N ILE A 18 -18.53 26.70 -15.03
CA ILE A 18 -17.36 26.24 -15.80
C ILE A 18 -17.58 26.29 -17.32
N ASP A 19 -18.68 26.92 -17.72
CA ASP A 19 -19.14 27.17 -19.08
C ASP A 19 -18.04 27.86 -19.93
N GLU A 20 -17.22 28.71 -19.30
CA GLU A 20 -16.11 29.44 -19.94
C GLU A 20 -14.83 28.60 -20.12
N HIS A 21 -14.75 27.42 -19.50
CA HIS A 21 -13.59 26.53 -19.53
C HIS A 21 -13.89 25.15 -20.14
N SER A 22 -15.18 24.86 -20.36
CA SER A 22 -15.65 23.63 -20.99
C SER A 22 -15.19 23.54 -22.45
N ALA A 23 -14.74 22.35 -22.85
CA ALA A 23 -14.44 22.08 -24.26
C ALA A 23 -15.72 21.95 -25.11
N LEU A 24 -16.88 21.80 -24.47
CA LEU A 24 -18.19 21.58 -25.08
C LEU A 24 -19.23 22.55 -24.46
N PRO A 25 -19.44 23.74 -25.05
CA PRO A 25 -20.23 24.83 -24.46
C PRO A 25 -21.71 24.53 -24.21
N GLN A 26 -22.21 23.38 -24.68
CA GLN A 26 -23.61 22.97 -24.59
C GLN A 26 -23.84 21.93 -23.47
N GLU A 27 -22.77 21.49 -22.81
CA GLU A 27 -22.80 20.41 -21.82
C GLU A 27 -22.52 20.95 -20.41
N GLN A 28 -23.24 20.41 -19.43
CA GLN A 28 -22.96 20.69 -18.02
C GLN A 28 -21.79 19.82 -17.57
N GLU A 29 -20.63 20.44 -17.42
CA GLU A 29 -19.49 19.80 -16.80
C GLU A 29 -19.58 19.97 -15.26
N ILE A 30 -19.10 18.98 -14.50
CA ILE A 30 -18.99 19.06 -13.04
C ILE A 30 -17.56 18.67 -12.65
N LEU A 31 -16.85 19.60 -12.02
CA LEU A 31 -15.51 19.35 -11.49
C LEU A 31 -15.61 18.81 -10.05
N PHE A 32 -15.24 17.55 -9.85
CA PHE A 32 -15.11 16.98 -8.51
C PHE A 32 -13.72 17.28 -7.93
N THR A 33 -13.62 18.27 -7.06
CA THR A 33 -12.41 18.52 -6.24
C THR A 33 -12.65 18.05 -4.80
N MET A 34 -12.88 16.76 -4.58
CA MET A 34 -12.79 16.07 -3.29
C MET A 34 -12.74 14.56 -3.51
N HIS A 35 -12.20 13.81 -2.54
CA HIS A 35 -12.13 12.34 -2.54
C HIS A 35 -13.52 11.69 -2.35
N THR A 36 -14.44 11.90 -3.29
CA THR A 36 -15.76 11.26 -3.27
C THR A 36 -15.70 9.96 -4.06
N VAL A 37 -16.05 8.85 -3.41
CA VAL A 37 -16.14 7.55 -4.08
C VAL A 37 -17.58 7.36 -4.60
N PHE A 38 -17.69 6.90 -5.84
CA PHE A 38 -18.96 6.57 -6.49
C PHE A 38 -18.96 5.09 -6.85
N ARG A 39 -20.10 4.43 -6.68
CA ARG A 39 -20.33 3.14 -7.34
C ARG A 39 -20.79 3.43 -8.77
N VAL A 40 -20.01 2.93 -9.73
CA VAL A 40 -20.40 2.94 -11.14
C VAL A 40 -21.43 1.83 -11.33
N GLY A 41 -22.66 2.24 -11.66
CA GLY A 41 -23.76 1.35 -11.98
C GLY A 41 -23.79 1.02 -13.46
N GLU A 42 -24.98 1.10 -14.04
CA GLU A 42 -25.19 0.81 -15.45
C GLU A 42 -24.56 1.89 -16.35
N ILE A 43 -23.90 1.44 -17.43
CA ILE A 43 -23.32 2.29 -18.46
C ILE A 43 -24.06 1.97 -19.77
N LYS A 44 -24.73 2.97 -20.36
CA LYS A 44 -25.51 2.83 -21.60
C LYS A 44 -25.07 3.86 -22.63
N GLN A 45 -24.91 3.44 -23.87
CA GLN A 45 -24.69 4.37 -24.98
C GLN A 45 -26.01 5.07 -25.32
N THR A 46 -26.00 6.40 -25.45
CA THR A 46 -27.24 7.11 -25.74
C THR A 46 -27.65 6.86 -27.19
N THR A 47 -28.96 6.78 -27.43
CA THR A 47 -29.49 6.53 -28.78
C THR A 47 -29.38 7.74 -29.70
N GLU A 48 -29.18 8.93 -29.13
CA GLU A 48 -29.12 10.20 -29.87
C GLU A 48 -27.72 10.51 -30.42
N ASN A 49 -26.66 9.96 -29.79
CA ASN A 49 -25.29 10.18 -30.24
C ASN A 49 -24.39 8.99 -29.84
N SER A 50 -23.79 8.32 -30.83
CA SER A 50 -22.93 7.17 -30.61
C SER A 50 -21.61 7.49 -29.87
N ARG A 51 -21.34 8.76 -29.56
CA ARG A 51 -20.19 9.17 -28.76
C ARG A 51 -20.55 9.48 -27.31
N LEU A 52 -21.84 9.52 -26.97
CA LEU A 52 -22.31 9.84 -25.63
C LEU A 52 -22.71 8.57 -24.87
N TRP A 53 -22.33 8.53 -23.60
CA TRP A 53 -22.62 7.42 -22.69
C TRP A 53 -23.26 7.98 -21.43
N GLU A 54 -24.42 7.42 -21.08
CA GLU A 54 -25.08 7.65 -19.81
C GLU A 54 -24.49 6.69 -18.78
N VAL A 55 -23.99 7.24 -17.68
CA VAL A 55 -23.41 6.48 -16.58
C VAL A 55 -24.20 6.77 -15.32
N HIS A 56 -24.80 5.74 -14.73
CA HIS A 56 -25.48 5.88 -13.45
C HIS A 56 -24.45 5.83 -12.31
N LEU A 57 -24.29 6.93 -11.57
CA LEU A 57 -23.38 7.01 -10.43
C LEU A 57 -24.20 7.09 -9.13
N THR A 58 -23.88 6.23 -8.17
CA THR A 58 -24.45 6.31 -6.82
C THR A 58 -23.38 6.78 -5.85
N ILE A 59 -23.69 7.83 -5.08
CA ILE A 59 -22.83 8.28 -3.97
C ILE A 59 -22.84 7.16 -2.92
N THR A 60 -21.66 6.64 -2.61
CA THR A 60 -21.49 5.67 -1.53
C THR A 60 -21.23 6.40 -0.21
N ASP A 61 -21.91 5.98 0.85
CA ASP A 61 -21.65 6.48 2.21
C ASP A 61 -20.62 5.59 2.95
N GLU A 62 -20.11 6.07 4.08
CA GLU A 62 -19.12 5.34 4.91
C GLU A 62 -19.64 4.03 5.51
N SER A 63 -20.95 3.78 5.46
CA SER A 63 -21.58 2.54 5.94
C SER A 63 -21.67 1.44 4.86
N ASP A 64 -21.28 1.71 3.60
CA ASP A 64 -21.19 0.68 2.55
C ASP A 64 -20.08 -0.33 2.88
N PRO A 65 -20.40 -1.62 3.13
CA PRO A 65 -19.42 -2.63 3.51
C PRO A 65 -18.35 -2.90 2.44
N GLN A 66 -18.69 -2.74 1.15
CA GLN A 66 -17.74 -2.93 0.06
C GLN A 66 -16.81 -1.73 -0.06
N LEU A 67 -17.31 -0.51 0.17
CA LEU A 67 -16.46 0.68 0.23
C LEU A 67 -15.50 0.61 1.41
N ALA A 68 -15.98 0.18 2.58
CA ALA A 68 -15.14 -0.05 3.75
C ALA A 68 -14.05 -1.10 3.45
N GLY A 69 -14.41 -2.23 2.84
CA GLY A 69 -13.46 -3.26 2.43
C GLY A 69 -12.43 -2.78 1.41
N LEU A 70 -12.86 -1.99 0.41
CA LEU A 70 -11.94 -1.38 -0.57
C LEU A 70 -11.00 -0.37 0.09
N THR A 71 -11.53 0.47 0.97
CA THR A 71 -10.76 1.46 1.73
C THR A 71 -9.71 0.76 2.61
N ASP A 72 -10.07 -0.34 3.26
CA ASP A 72 -9.15 -1.14 4.06
C ASP A 72 -8.09 -1.83 3.20
N CYS A 73 -8.47 -2.33 2.02
CA CYS A 73 -7.52 -2.91 1.06
C CYS A 73 -6.50 -1.86 0.59
N ILE A 74 -6.98 -0.67 0.19
CA ILE A 74 -6.13 0.46 -0.21
C ILE A 74 -5.24 0.89 0.95
N LYS A 75 -5.81 1.04 2.17
CA LYS A 75 -5.04 1.31 3.40
C LYS A 75 -3.96 0.25 3.62
N GLN A 76 -4.23 -1.03 3.39
CA GLN A 76 -3.24 -2.11 3.55
C GLN A 76 -2.12 -2.05 2.49
N GLU A 77 -2.45 -1.71 1.25
CA GLU A 77 -1.47 -1.55 0.16
C GLU A 77 -0.64 -0.26 0.31
N ILE A 78 -1.19 0.82 0.85
CA ILE A 78 -0.41 2.04 1.13
C ILE A 78 0.31 1.99 2.50
N SER A 79 -0.11 1.10 3.40
CA SER A 79 0.50 0.93 4.72
C SER A 79 1.63 -0.13 4.71
N GLY A 80 2.02 -0.60 5.89
CA GLY A 80 3.19 -1.46 6.10
C GLY A 80 3.25 -2.68 5.18
N ARG A 81 2.11 -3.28 4.80
CA ARG A 81 2.12 -4.49 3.96
C ARG A 81 2.58 -4.21 2.52
N GLY A 82 2.02 -3.20 1.86
CA GLY A 82 2.46 -2.82 0.51
C GLY A 82 3.84 -2.19 0.50
N ARG A 83 4.20 -1.40 1.53
CA ARG A 83 5.58 -0.88 1.68
C ARG A 83 6.62 -1.99 1.85
N LYS A 84 6.33 -3.06 2.61
CA LYS A 84 7.22 -4.23 2.72
C LYS A 84 7.42 -4.93 1.37
N ARG A 85 6.37 -5.04 0.55
CA ARG A 85 6.45 -5.58 -0.82
C ARG A 85 7.28 -4.68 -1.72
N MET A 86 7.08 -3.37 -1.64
CA MET A 86 7.87 -2.39 -2.40
C MET A 86 9.36 -2.50 -2.07
N GLY A 87 9.72 -2.55 -0.79
CA GLY A 87 11.11 -2.74 -0.37
C GLY A 87 11.73 -4.02 -0.96
N LYS A 88 11.01 -5.15 -0.96
CA LYS A 88 11.48 -6.39 -1.59
C LYS A 88 11.69 -6.25 -3.10
N LEU A 89 10.83 -5.51 -3.78
CA LEU A 89 10.98 -5.25 -5.22
C LEU A 89 12.19 -4.35 -5.47
N MET A 90 12.39 -3.31 -4.66
CA MET A 90 13.57 -2.43 -4.75
C MET A 90 14.87 -3.21 -4.60
N LEU A 91 14.96 -4.12 -3.61
CA LEU A 91 16.12 -5.01 -3.44
C LEU A 91 16.38 -5.86 -4.69
N LYS A 92 15.34 -6.52 -5.23
CA LYS A 92 15.47 -7.34 -6.44
C LYS A 92 15.92 -6.56 -7.68
N MET A 93 15.57 -5.27 -7.74
CA MET A 93 15.95 -4.37 -8.81
C MET A 93 17.33 -3.70 -8.57
N GLY A 94 17.97 -3.95 -7.42
CA GLY A 94 19.25 -3.35 -7.05
C GLY A 94 19.17 -1.90 -6.55
N HIS A 95 17.98 -1.38 -6.27
CA HIS A 95 17.78 -0.05 -5.69
C HIS A 95 18.00 -0.07 -4.18
N PHE A 96 19.24 -0.36 -3.75
CA PHE A 96 19.56 -0.57 -2.34
C PHE A 96 19.34 0.68 -1.48
N ASP A 97 19.75 1.87 -1.93
CA ASP A 97 19.61 3.11 -1.16
C ASP A 97 18.13 3.43 -0.85
N GLN A 98 17.26 3.25 -1.84
CA GLN A 98 15.81 3.48 -1.68
C GLN A 98 15.17 2.42 -0.77
N ALA A 99 15.62 1.17 -0.86
CA ALA A 99 15.18 0.12 0.03
C ALA A 99 15.60 0.39 1.48
N GLU A 100 16.84 0.85 1.69
CA GLU A 100 17.37 1.19 3.01
C GLU A 100 16.58 2.35 3.66
N GLU A 101 16.34 3.43 2.92
CA GLU A 101 15.52 4.55 3.38
C GLU A 101 14.10 4.10 3.76
N LEU A 102 13.47 3.29 2.91
CA LEU A 102 12.13 2.77 3.15
C LEU A 102 12.08 1.87 4.40
N TYR A 103 13.05 0.96 4.55
CA TYR A 103 13.09 0.06 5.69
C TYR A 103 13.41 0.78 7.00
N ASN A 104 14.30 1.77 7.00
CA ASN A 104 14.56 2.61 8.17
C ASN A 104 13.32 3.41 8.57
N GLY A 105 12.62 4.02 7.61
CA GLY A 105 11.36 4.71 7.88
C GLY A 105 10.26 3.78 8.39
N LEU A 106 10.20 2.53 7.90
CA LEU A 106 9.29 1.51 8.45
C LEU A 106 9.69 1.10 9.88
N LEU A 107 10.99 1.04 10.19
CA LEU A 107 11.50 0.64 11.49
C LEU A 107 11.16 1.67 12.58
N GLU A 108 11.26 2.96 12.26
CA GLU A 108 10.87 4.06 13.14
C GLU A 108 9.37 4.05 13.46
N ASN A 109 8.54 3.64 12.51
CA ASN A 109 7.08 3.61 12.63
C ASN A 109 6.53 2.22 13.01
N ALA A 110 7.39 1.26 13.33
CA ALA A 110 6.95 -0.10 13.63
C ALA A 110 6.23 -0.16 14.98
N SER A 111 4.95 -0.56 14.95
CA SER A 111 4.10 -0.66 16.14
C SER A 111 4.27 -1.96 16.93
N ASP A 112 4.81 -3.00 16.29
CA ASP A 112 4.97 -4.31 16.89
C ASP A 112 6.34 -4.93 16.60
N ASP A 113 6.72 -5.88 17.44
CA ASP A 113 8.02 -6.55 17.39
C ASP A 113 8.14 -7.48 16.16
N SER A 114 7.03 -8.03 15.66
CA SER A 114 7.04 -8.87 14.47
C SER A 114 7.48 -8.09 13.24
N ASP A 115 6.99 -6.86 13.10
CA ASP A 115 7.32 -5.92 12.05
C ASP A 115 8.79 -5.50 12.14
N ARG A 116 9.28 -5.20 13.34
CA ARG A 116 10.70 -4.87 13.55
C ARG A 116 11.61 -6.04 13.18
N ALA A 117 11.25 -7.26 13.60
CA ALA A 117 11.99 -8.47 13.28
C ALA A 117 12.05 -8.71 11.77
N PHE A 118 10.92 -8.52 11.07
CA PHE A 118 10.86 -8.61 9.62
C PHE A 118 11.76 -7.56 8.94
N ILE A 119 11.69 -6.30 9.38
CA ILE A 119 12.46 -5.20 8.78
C ILE A 119 13.97 -5.44 8.96
N TYR A 120 14.40 -5.84 10.15
CA TYR A 120 15.80 -6.22 10.38
C TYR A 120 16.24 -7.38 9.49
N HIS A 121 15.39 -8.39 9.28
CA HIS A 121 15.71 -9.46 8.34
C HIS A 121 15.91 -8.92 6.91
N GLN A 122 15.07 -8.01 6.44
CA GLN A 122 15.22 -7.44 5.09
C GLN A 122 16.48 -6.56 4.96
N LEU A 123 16.83 -5.80 5.99
CA LEU A 123 18.10 -5.05 6.03
C LEU A 123 19.31 -6.00 6.00
N GLY A 124 19.21 -7.17 6.66
CA GLY A 124 20.22 -8.22 6.56
C GLY A 124 20.39 -8.77 5.13
N VAL A 125 19.27 -9.04 4.44
CA VAL A 125 19.28 -9.47 3.03
C VAL A 125 19.98 -8.43 2.16
N MET A 126 19.58 -7.16 2.31
CA MET A 126 20.17 -6.05 1.58
C MET A 126 21.69 -5.97 1.77
N LYS A 127 22.17 -6.01 3.02
CA LYS A 127 23.60 -5.93 3.31
C LYS A 127 24.36 -7.15 2.78
N ASN A 128 23.77 -8.34 2.79
CA ASN A 128 24.37 -9.51 2.16
C ASN A 128 24.51 -9.33 0.64
N ASP A 129 23.46 -8.82 -0.03
CA ASP A 129 23.47 -8.58 -1.47
C ASP A 129 24.48 -7.48 -1.87
N GLN A 130 24.76 -6.53 -0.97
CA GLN A 130 25.81 -5.53 -1.11
C GLN A 130 27.23 -6.05 -0.80
N GLY A 131 27.37 -7.30 -0.32
CA GLY A 131 28.65 -7.88 0.13
C GLY A 131 29.12 -7.42 1.51
N GLU A 132 28.30 -6.66 2.23
CA GLU A 132 28.55 -6.17 3.59
C GLU A 132 28.20 -7.25 4.64
N TYR A 133 28.85 -8.41 4.53
CA TYR A 133 28.47 -9.62 5.24
C TYR A 133 28.41 -9.47 6.76
N GLN A 134 29.34 -8.74 7.38
CA GLN A 134 29.35 -8.58 8.83
C GLN A 134 28.13 -7.78 9.33
N GLN A 135 27.70 -6.77 8.58
CA GLN A 135 26.49 -6.02 8.90
C GLN A 135 25.23 -6.86 8.66
N ALA A 136 25.24 -7.70 7.62
CA ALA A 136 24.15 -8.64 7.36
C ALA A 136 23.91 -9.57 8.56
N VAL A 137 24.98 -10.17 9.11
CA VAL A 137 24.89 -10.99 10.33
C VAL A 137 24.30 -10.20 11.49
N THR A 138 24.79 -8.98 11.76
CA THR A 138 24.27 -8.14 12.85
C THR A 138 22.77 -7.85 12.71
N PHE A 139 22.28 -7.60 11.50
CA PHE A 139 20.85 -7.38 11.27
C PHE A 139 20.04 -8.67 11.43
N TYR A 140 20.53 -9.81 10.95
CA TYR A 140 19.86 -11.09 11.17
C TYR A 140 19.82 -11.50 12.65
N GLU A 141 20.88 -11.24 13.41
CA GLU A 141 20.91 -11.47 14.86
C GLU A 141 19.89 -10.62 15.61
N LYS A 142 19.74 -9.33 15.25
CA LYS A 142 18.67 -8.46 15.79
C LYS A 142 17.28 -9.01 15.49
N SER A 143 17.07 -9.52 14.28
CA SER A 143 15.80 -10.15 13.88
C SER A 143 15.53 -11.41 14.73
N LEU A 144 16.51 -12.29 14.89
CA LEU A 144 16.40 -13.50 15.72
C LEU A 144 16.17 -13.19 17.20
N GLU A 145 16.83 -12.17 17.74
CA GLU A 145 16.65 -11.77 19.14
C GLU A 145 15.19 -11.43 19.43
N ILE A 146 14.54 -10.73 18.50
CA ILE A 146 13.13 -10.39 18.63
C ILE A 146 12.27 -11.65 18.46
N TYR A 147 12.48 -12.43 17.40
CA TYR A 147 11.68 -13.63 17.17
C TYR A 147 11.77 -14.63 18.32
N ARG A 148 12.94 -14.82 18.93
CA ARG A 148 13.11 -15.70 20.11
C ARG A 148 12.36 -15.21 21.36
N LYS A 149 12.07 -13.91 21.46
CA LYS A 149 11.26 -13.36 22.57
C LYS A 149 9.76 -13.53 22.32
N THR A 150 9.34 -13.57 21.05
CA THR A 150 7.92 -13.55 20.66
C THR A 150 7.39 -14.92 20.22
N LEU A 151 8.27 -15.84 19.81
CA LEU A 151 7.92 -17.14 19.24
C LEU A 151 8.52 -18.31 20.04
N PRO A 152 7.88 -19.50 20.02
CA PRO A 152 8.49 -20.73 20.51
C PRO A 152 9.83 -21.04 19.81
N GLU A 153 10.73 -21.76 20.49
CA GLU A 153 12.05 -22.11 19.94
C GLU A 153 11.98 -22.98 18.67
N ASP A 154 10.92 -23.76 18.50
CA ASP A 154 10.66 -24.65 17.38
C ASP A 154 9.80 -24.01 16.27
N ASP A 155 9.55 -22.71 16.35
CA ASP A 155 8.74 -22.00 15.36
C ASP A 155 9.45 -21.97 13.99
N ALA A 156 8.74 -22.42 12.96
CA ALA A 156 9.24 -22.48 11.59
C ALA A 156 9.63 -21.09 11.02
N SER A 157 9.14 -20.01 11.61
CA SER A 157 9.46 -18.63 11.21
C SER A 157 10.91 -18.23 11.54
N LEU A 158 11.60 -18.98 12.41
CA LEU A 158 13.01 -18.76 12.73
C LEU A 158 13.95 -19.31 11.65
N ALA A 159 13.53 -20.37 10.94
CA ALA A 159 14.36 -21.10 9.98
C ALA A 159 14.92 -20.22 8.84
N PRO A 160 14.15 -19.30 8.23
CA PRO A 160 14.68 -18.43 7.18
C PRO A 160 15.86 -17.58 7.65
N THR A 161 15.79 -17.02 8.86
CA THR A 161 16.85 -16.16 9.38
C THR A 161 18.11 -16.95 9.71
N TYR A 162 17.99 -18.14 10.29
CA TYR A 162 19.15 -19.03 10.49
C TYR A 162 19.80 -19.42 9.16
N ASN A 163 18.99 -19.80 8.16
CA ASN A 163 19.51 -20.15 6.84
C ASN A 163 20.26 -18.98 6.19
N CYS A 164 19.72 -17.76 6.30
CA CYS A 164 20.41 -16.56 5.82
C CYS A 164 21.75 -16.32 6.54
N ILE A 165 21.82 -16.48 7.86
CA ILE A 165 23.09 -16.36 8.60
C ILE A 165 24.11 -17.41 8.13
N GLY A 166 23.68 -18.66 7.97
CA GLY A 166 24.53 -19.74 7.45
C GLY A 166 25.05 -19.44 6.05
N LEU A 167 24.18 -18.92 5.16
CA LEU A 167 24.58 -18.47 3.82
C LEU A 167 25.59 -17.33 3.87
N VAL A 168 25.42 -16.35 4.76
CA VAL A 168 26.38 -15.25 4.92
C VAL A 168 27.74 -15.78 5.38
N TYR A 169 27.78 -16.67 6.39
CA TYR A 169 29.03 -17.27 6.83
C TYR A 169 29.69 -18.14 5.76
N ASN A 170 28.90 -18.86 4.96
CA ASN A 170 29.41 -19.57 3.79
C ASN A 170 30.03 -18.61 2.76
N ASN A 171 29.40 -17.46 2.49
CA ASN A 171 29.93 -16.43 1.59
C ASN A 171 31.22 -15.80 2.13
N MET A 172 31.39 -15.71 3.45
CA MET A 172 32.64 -15.30 4.09
C MET A 172 33.74 -16.38 4.08
N GLY A 173 33.42 -17.63 3.74
CA GLY A 173 34.32 -18.78 3.86
C GLY A 173 34.46 -19.31 5.30
N GLU A 174 33.61 -18.87 6.23
CA GLU A 174 33.59 -19.31 7.62
C GLU A 174 32.70 -20.55 7.81
N TYR A 175 33.05 -21.64 7.13
CA TYR A 175 32.21 -22.84 7.05
C TYR A 175 31.86 -23.47 8.41
N SER A 176 32.73 -23.31 9.41
CA SER A 176 32.48 -23.81 10.77
C SER A 176 31.34 -23.10 11.49
N LYS A 177 31.03 -21.85 11.11
CA LYS A 177 29.88 -21.09 11.64
C LYS A 177 28.62 -21.24 10.78
N ALA A 178 28.75 -21.77 9.57
CA ALA A 178 27.63 -21.98 8.65
C ALA A 178 26.86 -23.28 8.92
N LEU A 179 27.52 -24.27 9.56
CA LEU A 179 26.97 -25.57 9.95
C LEU A 179 26.32 -25.51 11.34
#